data_AF-A0A7X5TK05-F1
#
_entry.id   AF-A0A7X5TK05-F1
#
_cell.length_a   1.000
_cell.length_b   1.000
_cell.length_c   1.000
_cell.angle_alpha   90.00
_cell.angle_beta   90.00
_cell.angle_gamma   90.00
#
_symmetry.space_group_name_H-M   'P 1'
#
loop_
_entity.id
_entity.type
_entity.pdbx_description
1 polymer ?
#
loop_
_entity_poly.entity_id
_entity_poly.type
_entity_poly.pdbx_seq_one_letter_code
_entity_poly.pdbx_strand_id
1 'polypeptide(L)'
;MKKIPLTDSQIDDAQRLKAIYEAKKKTLGLSQDILAEKIGMGQSGVTQLLNAKNAINVFHAAKFAKVLEINIDDFSPSLAAEIAELAKYIVDKNGKNEISKRLTQEQEELLNIYHGLPSEEAQKFLREMKAKKAHFDKIFEEMLAKRGSKAG
;
A
#
# COMPACT_ATOMS: atom_id res chain seq x y z
N MET A 1 33.34 14.43 1.37
CA MET A 1 32.76 13.39 0.50
C MET A 1 32.16 14.06 -0.73
N LYS A 2 32.41 13.57 -1.95
CA LYS A 2 31.79 14.12 -3.17
C LYS A 2 30.30 13.73 -3.17
N LYS A 3 29.39 14.70 -3.39
CA LYS A 3 27.96 14.40 -3.56
C LYS A 3 27.77 13.55 -4.81
N ILE A 4 27.05 12.44 -4.67
CA ILE A 4 26.61 11.64 -5.81
C ILE A 4 25.55 12.46 -6.55
N PRO A 5 25.70 12.69 -7.87
CA PRO A 5 24.67 13.39 -8.65
C PRO A 5 23.38 12.56 -8.67
N LEU A 6 22.23 13.24 -8.69
CA LEU A 6 20.94 12.57 -8.87
C LEU A 6 20.83 12.02 -10.29
N THR A 7 20.09 10.91 -10.43
CA THR A 7 19.72 10.38 -11.74
C THR A 7 18.56 11.19 -12.34
N ASP A 8 18.37 11.11 -13.66
CA ASP A 8 17.29 11.82 -14.36
C ASP A 8 15.91 11.44 -13.79
N SER A 9 15.71 10.15 -13.51
CA SER A 9 14.48 9.64 -12.89
C SER A 9 14.22 10.27 -11.50
N GLN A 10 15.25 10.46 -10.68
CA GLN A 10 15.11 11.13 -9.37
C GLN A 10 14.83 12.63 -9.50
N ILE A 11 15.37 13.26 -10.53
CA ILE A 11 15.09 14.68 -10.84
C ILE A 11 13.63 14.81 -11.26
N ASP A 12 13.15 13.94 -12.14
CA ASP A 12 11.76 13.92 -12.62
C ASP A 12 10.76 13.65 -11.49
N ASP A 13 11.08 12.72 -10.57
CA ASP A 13 10.29 12.45 -9.37
C ASP A 13 10.11 13.71 -8.53
N ALA A 14 11.20 14.45 -8.28
CA ALA A 14 11.17 15.69 -7.52
C ALA A 14 10.37 16.79 -8.23
N GLN A 15 10.47 16.87 -9.57
CA GLN A 15 9.70 17.82 -10.36
C GLN A 15 8.19 17.52 -10.30
N ARG A 16 7.79 16.26 -10.46
CA ARG A 16 6.38 15.82 -10.32
C ARG A 16 5.86 16.14 -8.92
N LEU A 17 6.61 15.79 -7.88
CA LEU A 17 6.24 16.07 -6.50
C LEU A 17 6.05 17.58 -6.25
N LYS A 18 6.97 18.41 -6.76
CA LYS A 18 6.87 19.87 -6.64
C LYS A 18 5.64 20.41 -7.37
N ALA A 19 5.34 19.93 -8.57
CA ALA A 19 4.15 20.34 -9.32
C ALA A 19 2.87 20.02 -8.53
N ILE A 20 2.78 18.82 -7.95
CA ILE A 20 1.63 18.42 -7.13
C ILE A 20 1.50 19.28 -5.86
N TYR A 21 2.62 19.53 -5.16
CA TYR A 21 2.63 20.44 -4.02
C TYR A 21 2.13 21.82 -4.40
N GLU A 22 2.64 22.42 -5.48
CA GLU A 22 2.24 23.74 -5.94
C GLU A 22 0.75 23.82 -6.31
N ALA A 23 0.20 22.76 -6.91
CA ALA A 23 -1.22 22.66 -7.25
C ALA A 23 -2.11 22.55 -6.00
N LYS A 24 -1.69 21.77 -4.99
CA LYS A 24 -2.49 21.45 -3.80
C LYS A 24 -2.24 22.37 -2.60
N LYS A 25 -1.15 23.13 -2.56
CA LYS A 25 -0.78 23.88 -1.35
C LYS A 25 -1.84 24.88 -0.88
N LYS A 26 -2.55 25.52 -1.81
CA LYS A 26 -3.63 26.47 -1.45
C LYS A 26 -4.86 25.75 -0.90
N THR A 27 -5.28 24.66 -1.54
CA THR A 27 -6.48 23.91 -1.14
C THR A 27 -6.28 23.18 0.18
N LEU A 28 -5.06 22.71 0.45
CA LEU A 28 -4.69 22.02 1.69
C LEU A 28 -4.20 22.97 2.80
N GLY A 29 -4.21 24.29 2.56
CA GLY A 29 -3.72 25.28 3.54
C GLY A 29 -2.25 25.10 3.91
N LEU A 30 -1.43 24.59 2.98
CA LEU A 30 -0.02 24.34 3.18
C LEU A 30 0.83 25.56 2.81
N SER A 31 1.62 26.03 3.76
CA SER A 31 2.87 26.73 3.48
C SER A 31 4.02 25.72 3.49
N GLN A 32 5.20 26.14 3.04
CA GLN A 32 6.37 25.27 3.09
C GLN A 32 6.80 24.96 4.53
N ASP A 33 6.55 25.89 5.46
CA ASP A 33 6.82 25.72 6.89
C ASP A 33 5.86 24.71 7.51
N ILE A 34 4.57 24.83 7.19
CA ILE A 34 3.54 23.87 7.63
C ILE A 34 3.81 22.48 7.04
N LEU A 35 4.24 22.41 5.79
CA LEU A 35 4.63 21.16 5.15
C LEU A 35 5.83 20.53 5.86
N ALA A 36 6.85 21.32 6.15
CA ALA A 36 8.04 20.88 6.88
C ALA A 36 7.68 20.35 8.28
N GLU A 37 6.83 21.07 9.01
CA GLU A 37 6.29 20.66 10.31
C GLU A 37 5.52 19.34 10.23
N LYS A 38 4.56 19.23 9.29
CA LYS A 38 3.75 18.00 9.11
C LYS A 38 4.58 16.79 8.70
N ILE A 39 5.63 17.00 7.91
CA ILE A 39 6.59 15.94 7.53
C ILE A 39 7.55 15.64 8.70
N GLY A 40 7.70 16.55 9.66
CA GLY A 40 8.67 16.43 10.74
C GLY A 40 10.11 16.54 10.23
N MET A 41 10.34 17.47 9.29
CA MET A 41 11.67 17.78 8.77
C MET A 41 11.89 19.29 8.71
N GLY A 42 13.14 19.75 8.67
CA GLY A 42 13.43 21.17 8.53
C GLY A 42 13.02 21.70 7.14
N GLN A 43 12.61 22.97 7.06
CA GLN A 43 12.22 23.65 5.82
C GLN A 43 13.27 23.51 4.71
N SER A 44 14.56 23.64 5.06
CA SER A 44 15.68 23.44 4.14
C SER A 44 15.69 22.03 3.52
N GLY A 45 15.35 21.00 4.31
CA GLY A 45 15.23 19.62 3.82
C GLY A 45 14.11 19.47 2.79
N VAL A 46 12.93 20.06 3.06
CA VAL A 46 11.82 20.10 2.09
C VAL A 46 12.26 20.79 0.80
N THR A 47 12.91 21.96 0.89
CA THR A 47 13.42 22.69 -0.29
C THR A 47 14.38 21.84 -1.10
N GLN A 48 15.27 21.11 -0.44
CA GLN A 48 16.26 20.27 -1.12
C GLN A 48 15.60 19.10 -1.86
N LEU A 49 14.55 18.50 -1.30
CA LEU A 49 13.81 17.43 -1.96
C LEU A 49 13.00 17.96 -3.15
N LEU A 50 12.21 19.03 -2.96
CA LEU A 50 11.37 19.60 -4.02
C LEU A 50 12.18 20.16 -5.20
N ASN A 51 13.43 20.56 -4.97
CA ASN A 51 14.30 21.12 -6.01
C ASN A 51 15.38 20.14 -6.49
N ALA A 52 15.19 18.84 -6.32
CA ALA A 52 16.10 17.79 -6.79
C ALA A 52 17.57 17.99 -6.34
N LYS A 53 17.79 18.54 -5.14
CA LYS A 53 19.12 18.68 -4.53
C LYS A 53 19.52 17.45 -3.73
N ASN A 54 18.54 16.72 -3.21
CA ASN A 54 18.68 15.41 -2.58
C ASN A 54 17.61 14.47 -3.16
N ALA A 55 17.92 13.18 -3.24
CA ALA A 55 16.96 12.16 -3.67
C ALA A 55 15.85 11.98 -2.61
N ILE A 56 14.62 11.76 -3.09
CA ILE A 56 13.49 11.38 -2.24
C ILE A 56 13.65 9.89 -1.92
N ASN A 57 13.58 9.53 -0.64
CA ASN A 57 13.59 8.12 -0.21
C ASN A 57 12.16 7.66 0.11
N VAL A 58 11.98 6.35 0.28
CA VAL A 58 10.67 5.73 0.58
C VAL A 58 9.97 6.33 1.80
N PHE A 59 10.73 6.75 2.83
CA PHE A 59 10.18 7.34 4.05
C PHE A 59 9.60 8.75 3.81
N HIS A 60 10.36 9.62 3.14
CA HIS A 60 9.88 10.95 2.77
C HIS A 60 8.75 10.84 1.75
N ALA A 61 8.84 9.93 0.78
CA ALA A 61 7.79 9.67 -0.20
C ALA A 61 6.44 9.38 0.47
N ALA A 62 6.42 8.46 1.45
CA ALA A 62 5.22 8.14 2.21
C ALA A 62 4.66 9.34 3.00
N LYS A 63 5.54 10.17 3.59
CA LYS A 63 5.13 11.38 4.31
C LYS A 63 4.54 12.43 3.39
N PHE A 64 5.16 12.68 2.23
CA PHE A 64 4.61 13.57 1.21
C PHE A 64 3.27 13.09 0.70
N ALA A 65 3.16 11.80 0.36
CA ALA A 65 1.90 11.19 -0.08
C ALA A 65 0.77 11.40 0.94
N LYS A 66 1.06 11.17 2.23
CA LYS A 66 0.10 11.40 3.31
C LYS A 66 -0.30 12.87 3.45
N VAL A 67 0.64 13.80 3.44
CA VAL A 67 0.35 15.24 3.66
C VAL A 67 -0.33 15.87 2.45
N LEU A 68 0.02 15.43 1.24
CA LEU A 68 -0.55 15.93 -0.01
C LEU A 68 -1.82 15.17 -0.44
N GLU A 69 -2.23 14.13 0.29
CA GLU A 69 -3.39 13.31 -0.01
C GLU A 69 -3.33 12.74 -1.45
N ILE A 70 -2.23 12.07 -1.78
CA ILE A 70 -1.94 11.46 -3.08
C ILE A 70 -1.36 10.06 -2.91
N ASN A 71 -1.26 9.30 -4.00
CA ASN A 71 -0.51 8.06 -4.03
C ASN A 71 0.97 8.35 -4.34
N ILE A 72 1.87 7.45 -3.92
CA ILE A 72 3.30 7.58 -4.23
C ILE A 72 3.55 7.43 -5.73
N ASP A 73 2.77 6.58 -6.40
CA ASP A 73 2.83 6.36 -7.85
C ASP A 73 2.54 7.63 -8.68
N ASP A 74 1.80 8.60 -8.10
CA ASP A 74 1.47 9.87 -8.78
C ASP A 74 2.72 10.73 -9.05
N PHE A 75 3.80 10.53 -8.29
CA PHE A 75 5.06 11.27 -8.49
C PHE A 75 6.29 10.37 -8.64
N SER A 76 6.28 9.14 -8.16
CA SER A 76 7.40 8.21 -8.30
C SER A 76 6.93 6.76 -8.37
N PRO A 77 6.73 6.23 -9.60
CA PRO A 77 6.40 4.81 -9.80
C PRO A 77 7.50 3.87 -9.30
N SER A 78 8.77 4.28 -9.36
CA SER A 78 9.90 3.49 -8.88
C SER A 78 9.89 3.33 -7.36
N LEU A 79 9.66 4.41 -6.60
CA LEU A 79 9.52 4.35 -5.14
C LEU A 79 8.26 3.59 -4.73
N ALA A 80 7.17 3.71 -5.49
CA ALA A 80 5.96 2.92 -5.25
C ALA A 80 6.23 1.42 -5.42
N ALA A 81 6.93 1.02 -6.48
CA ALA A 81 7.33 -0.36 -6.72
C ALA A 81 8.30 -0.87 -5.64
N GLU A 82 9.26 -0.06 -5.21
CA GLU A 82 10.18 -0.40 -4.11
C GLU A 82 9.42 -0.65 -2.81
N ILE A 83 8.47 0.22 -2.44
CA ILE A 83 7.65 0.05 -1.24
C ILE A 83 6.78 -1.20 -1.35
N ALA A 84 6.18 -1.45 -2.51
CA ALA A 84 5.39 -2.67 -2.74
C ALA A 84 6.26 -3.93 -2.57
N GLU A 85 7.50 -3.91 -3.06
CA GLU A 85 8.45 -5.01 -2.87
C GLU A 85 8.80 -5.21 -1.39
N LEU A 86 9.13 -4.13 -0.67
CA LEU A 86 9.44 -4.19 0.76
C LEU A 86 8.23 -4.71 1.57
N ALA A 87 7.01 -4.29 1.21
CA ALA A 87 5.79 -4.72 1.87
C ALA A 87 5.52 -6.23 1.72
N LYS A 88 6.01 -6.90 0.66
CA LYS A 88 5.88 -8.36 0.49
C LYS A 88 6.53 -9.13 1.64
N TYR A 89 7.54 -8.56 2.28
CA TYR A 89 8.27 -9.18 3.39
C TYR A 89 7.74 -8.79 4.77
N ILE A 90 6.71 -7.95 4.84
CA ILE A 90 6.01 -7.62 6.08
C ILE A 90 4.88 -8.63 6.25
N VAL A 91 5.06 -9.54 7.20
CA VAL A 91 3.99 -10.44 7.67
C VAL A 91 3.33 -9.74 8.85
N ASP A 92 2.05 -9.41 8.74
CA ASP A 92 1.26 -8.99 9.91
C ASP A 92 1.42 -10.05 11.02
N LYS A 93 1.35 -9.66 12.30
CA LYS A 93 1.36 -10.59 13.44
C LYS A 93 0.25 -11.66 13.35
N ASN A 94 -0.73 -11.48 12.46
CA ASN A 94 -1.77 -12.45 12.12
C ASN A 94 -1.50 -13.30 10.86
N GLY A 95 -0.30 -13.27 10.28
CA GLY A 95 0.09 -14.11 9.14
C GLY A 95 -0.54 -13.69 7.80
N LYS A 96 -1.19 -12.53 7.72
CA LYS A 96 -1.83 -12.05 6.49
C LYS A 96 -1.01 -10.93 5.87
N ASN A 97 -0.51 -11.18 4.67
CA ASN A 97 0.03 -10.16 3.80
C ASN A 97 -1.15 -9.48 3.08
N GLU A 98 -1.84 -8.55 3.74
CA GLU A 98 -3.04 -7.89 3.17
C GLU A 98 -2.69 -6.73 2.23
N ILE A 99 -1.43 -6.28 2.18
CA ILE A 99 -1.01 -5.14 1.35
C ILE A 99 -0.85 -5.54 -0.14
N SER A 100 -0.63 -6.83 -0.42
CA SER A 100 -0.29 -7.31 -1.78
C SER A 100 -1.44 -8.00 -2.52
N LYS A 101 -2.63 -8.17 -1.92
CA LYS A 101 -3.77 -8.78 -2.62
C LYS A 101 -4.81 -7.73 -2.96
N ARG A 102 -4.81 -7.28 -4.22
CA ARG A 102 -6.04 -6.74 -4.82
C ARG A 102 -7.10 -7.82 -4.74
N LEU A 103 -8.23 -7.49 -4.12
CA LEU A 103 -9.39 -8.38 -4.11
C LEU A 103 -9.90 -8.53 -5.54
N THR A 104 -10.43 -9.70 -5.88
CA THR A 104 -11.18 -9.85 -7.12
C THR A 104 -12.51 -9.10 -6.99
N GLN A 105 -13.16 -8.76 -8.12
CA GLN A 105 -14.48 -8.12 -8.12
C GLN A 105 -15.50 -8.90 -7.26
N GLU A 106 -15.49 -10.23 -7.37
CA GLU A 106 -16.35 -11.11 -6.57
C GLU A 106 -16.05 -11.03 -5.06
N GLN A 107 -14.78 -10.87 -4.68
CA GLN A 107 -14.37 -10.72 -3.28
C GLN A 107 -14.79 -9.36 -2.70
N GLU A 108 -14.72 -8.30 -3.50
CA GLU A 108 -15.22 -6.97 -3.11
C GLU A 108 -16.74 -6.98 -2.95
N GLU A 109 -17.47 -7.59 -3.89
CA GLU A 109 -18.92 -7.74 -3.82
C GLU A 109 -19.34 -8.52 -2.57
N LEU A 110 -18.65 -9.61 -2.25
CA LEU A 110 -18.88 -10.38 -1.03
C LEU A 110 -18.73 -9.51 0.24
N LEU A 111 -17.68 -8.68 0.31
CA LEU A 111 -17.48 -7.79 1.45
C LEU A 111 -18.57 -6.71 1.54
N ASN A 112 -18.96 -6.13 0.41
CA ASN A 112 -20.04 -5.13 0.36
C ASN A 112 -21.36 -5.70 0.88
N ILE A 113 -21.72 -6.91 0.44
CA ILE A 113 -22.90 -7.62 0.95
C ILE A 113 -22.76 -7.85 2.45
N TYR A 114 -21.61 -8.36 2.90
CA TYR A 114 -21.36 -8.66 4.31
C TYR A 114 -21.50 -7.43 5.21
N HIS A 115 -20.96 -6.27 4.80
CA HIS A 115 -21.06 -5.01 5.54
C HIS A 115 -22.49 -4.46 5.61
N GLY A 116 -23.36 -4.82 4.66
CA GLY A 116 -24.78 -4.44 4.66
C GLY A 116 -25.66 -5.30 5.56
N LEU A 117 -25.15 -6.41 6.10
CA LEU A 117 -25.94 -7.32 6.95
C LEU A 117 -26.00 -6.83 8.41
N PRO A 118 -27.13 -7.05 9.12
CA PRO A 118 -27.17 -6.97 10.57
C PRO A 118 -26.14 -7.90 11.21
N SER A 119 -25.60 -7.55 12.37
CA SER A 119 -24.50 -8.29 13.00
C SER A 119 -24.80 -9.77 13.24
N GLU A 120 -26.04 -10.13 13.57
CA GLU A 120 -26.44 -11.53 13.75
C GLU A 120 -26.41 -12.32 12.44
N GLU A 121 -26.91 -11.74 11.36
CA GLU A 121 -26.92 -12.36 10.03
C GLU A 121 -25.50 -12.44 9.45
N ALA A 122 -24.68 -11.42 9.65
CA ALA A 122 -23.26 -11.44 9.30
C ALA A 122 -22.53 -12.61 10.01
N GLN A 123 -22.76 -12.79 11.31
CA GLN A 123 -22.17 -13.91 12.07
C GLN A 123 -22.70 -15.28 11.60
N LYS A 124 -23.99 -15.38 11.28
CA LYS A 124 -24.58 -16.60 10.73
C LYS A 124 -23.97 -16.94 9.37
N PHE A 125 -23.87 -15.96 8.47
CA PHE A 125 -23.20 -16.09 7.18
C PHE A 125 -21.77 -16.64 7.31
N LEU A 126 -20.97 -16.07 8.23
CA LEU A 126 -19.61 -16.57 8.47
C LEU A 126 -19.58 -18.01 8.97
N ARG A 127 -20.51 -18.40 9.85
CA ARG A 127 -20.60 -19.79 10.35
C ARG A 127 -20.90 -20.76 9.23
N GLU A 128 -21.88 -20.44 8.38
CA GLU A 128 -22.23 -21.24 7.20
C GLU A 128 -21.05 -21.38 6.24
N MET A 129 -20.34 -20.27 5.99
CA MET A 129 -19.19 -20.28 5.08
C MET A 129 -18.01 -21.08 5.62
N LYS A 130 -17.75 -21.02 6.93
CA LYS A 130 -16.76 -21.87 7.58
C LYS A 130 -17.13 -23.35 7.50
N ALA A 131 -18.39 -23.70 7.72
CA ALA A 131 -18.87 -25.08 7.61
C ALA A 131 -18.72 -25.64 6.19
N LYS A 132 -19.11 -24.86 5.18
CA LYS A 132 -18.92 -25.22 3.77
C LYS A 132 -17.45 -25.39 3.42
N LYS A 133 -16.58 -24.48 3.84
CA LYS A 133 -15.12 -24.60 3.63
C LYS A 133 -14.59 -25.91 4.23
N ALA A 134 -14.91 -26.20 5.50
CA ALA A 134 -14.45 -27.41 6.17
C ALA A 134 -14.92 -28.69 5.46
N HIS A 135 -16.14 -28.69 4.91
CA HIS A 135 -16.66 -29.81 4.13
C HIS A 135 -15.81 -30.07 2.87
N PHE A 136 -15.50 -29.01 2.10
CA PHE A 136 -14.66 -29.15 0.90
C PHE A 136 -13.21 -29.50 1.22
N ASP A 137 -12.64 -28.94 2.28
CA ASP A 137 -11.30 -29.30 2.74
C ASP A 137 -11.22 -30.81 3.02
N LYS A 138 -12.21 -31.37 3.73
CA LYS A 138 -12.29 -32.80 4.01
C LYS A 138 -12.40 -33.66 2.73
N ILE A 139 -13.25 -33.25 1.78
CA ILE A 139 -13.35 -33.95 0.49
C ILE A 139 -12.01 -33.95 -0.25
N PHE A 140 -11.31 -32.81 -0.22
CA PHE A 140 -10.02 -32.66 -0.87
C PHE A 140 -8.94 -33.54 -0.22
N GLU A 141 -8.89 -33.60 1.11
CA GLU A 141 -8.00 -34.49 1.86
C GLU A 141 -8.26 -35.97 1.52
N GLU A 142 -9.52 -36.41 1.50
CA GLU A 142 -9.89 -37.78 1.11
C GLU A 142 -9.49 -38.10 -0.34
N MET A 143 -9.60 -37.13 -1.25
CA MET A 143 -9.21 -37.27 -2.66
C MET A 143 -7.68 -37.39 -2.81
N LEU A 144 -6.90 -36.62 -2.04
CA LEU A 144 -5.44 -36.71 -2.01
C LEU A 144 -4.96 -38.04 -1.43
N ALA A 145 -5.55 -38.49 -0.32
CA ALA A 145 -5.22 -39.77 0.30
C ALA A 145 -5.42 -40.95 -0.67
N LYS A 146 -6.52 -40.94 -1.44
CA LYS A 146 -6.80 -41.98 -2.46
C LYS A 146 -5.87 -41.91 -3.69
N ARG A 147 -5.29 -40.75 -4.00
CA ARG A 147 -4.27 -40.61 -5.06
C ARG A 147 -2.88 -41.02 -4.58
N GLY A 148 -2.53 -40.78 -3.32
CA GLY A 148 -1.27 -41.22 -2.70
C GLY A 148 -1.16 -42.74 -2.53
N SER A 149 -2.27 -43.44 -2.35
CA SER A 149 -2.29 -44.91 -2.22
C SER A 149 -2.33 -45.70 -3.53
N LYS A 150 -2.33 -45.04 -4.71
CA LYS A 150 -2.31 -45.72 -6.02
C LYS A 150 -0.92 -45.83 -6.67
N ALA A 151 0.14 -45.54 -5.92
CA ALA A 151 1.53 -45.83 -6.32
C ALA A 151 2.07 -46.98 -5.45
N GLY A 152 1.56 -48.19 -5.69
CA GLY A 152 1.99 -49.44 -5.07
C GLY A 152 1.70 -50.60 -6.01
#